data_AF-A0A8H3CQT2-F1
#
_entry.id   AF-A0A8H3CQT2-F1
#
_cell.length_a   1.000
_cell.length_b   1.000
_cell.length_c   1.000
_cell.angle_alpha   90.00
_cell.angle_beta   90.00
_cell.angle_gamma   90.00
#
_symmetry.space_group_name_H-M   'P 1'
#
loop_
_entity.id
_entity.type
_entity.pdbx_description
1 polymer ?
#
loop_
_entity_poly.entity_id
_entity_poly.type
_entity_poly.pdbx_seq_one_letter_code
_entity_poly.pdbx_strand_id
1 'polypeptide(L)'
;MFDPNPEEPPNREGIPFLMGVFLDPITGPLTLSRPAAILRRSGTNKTTEIDESVTEDSYSQNELDAHHAQLGWPSPNRLPTKPGDASALGGQRTLGTETWASRRFMVQRVTVNISPEDLRPVESFVDAVEAALCQVTNVLQIQALEKVFATWGHVIPLNMVAGACLAVTGALGTGTALPRGIPPSSPPGNPPYNLADVIDRHLGTTNCFGRRLESRVQGGFSEALLNGGYAGWLSSVIENPSSWTVIKVHRVVPITDILDNKLRTQIEQLYTTTFIHRSPAVGTPHGLGFDSTVHGLRTIERIKIWFSDSRIRDISVTYVGGAVTGPYAFGIKNPESQSDVFVLVSGIVTLGK
;
A
#
# COMPACT_ATOMS: atom_id res chain seq x y z
N MET A 1 -16.62 -13.52 53.96
CA MET A 1 -16.60 -14.16 52.63
C MET A 1 -16.81 -13.03 51.64
N PHE A 2 -15.72 -12.44 51.14
CA PHE A 2 -15.78 -11.31 50.22
C PHE A 2 -15.79 -11.88 48.81
N ASP A 3 -16.85 -11.58 48.05
CA ASP A 3 -16.85 -11.83 46.61
C ASP A 3 -15.74 -11.01 45.98
N PRO A 4 -14.82 -11.63 45.21
CA PRO A 4 -13.86 -10.88 44.43
C PRO A 4 -14.62 -10.14 43.34
N ASN A 5 -14.56 -8.81 43.42
CA ASN A 5 -15.08 -7.89 42.43
C ASN A 5 -14.55 -8.31 41.04
N PRO A 6 -15.40 -8.55 40.03
CA PRO A 6 -14.91 -8.88 38.69
C PRO A 6 -14.11 -7.69 38.19
N GLU A 7 -12.80 -7.89 37.99
CA GLU A 7 -11.91 -6.88 37.41
C GLU A 7 -12.54 -6.39 36.10
N GLU A 8 -12.84 -5.10 36.03
CA GLU A 8 -13.27 -4.48 34.79
C GLU A 8 -12.20 -4.79 33.73
N PRO A 9 -12.60 -5.29 32.55
CA PRO A 9 -11.63 -5.64 31.52
C PRO A 9 -10.80 -4.38 31.19
N PRO A 10 -9.47 -4.50 31.10
CA PRO A 10 -8.59 -3.37 30.87
C PRO A 10 -9.07 -2.56 29.67
N ASN A 11 -9.20 -1.24 29.87
CA ASN A 11 -9.80 -0.33 28.90
C ASN A 11 -9.13 -0.48 27.51
N ARG A 12 -9.79 -1.21 26.59
CA ARG A 12 -9.24 -1.63 25.27
C ARG A 12 -9.30 -0.51 24.21
N GLU A 13 -9.41 0.74 24.64
CA GLU A 13 -9.57 1.94 23.80
C GLU A 13 -8.32 2.30 22.96
N GLY A 14 -7.25 1.50 23.00
CA GLY A 14 -5.94 1.89 22.47
C GLY A 14 -5.57 1.41 21.06
N ILE A 15 -6.29 0.48 20.43
CA ILE A 15 -5.87 -0.03 19.10
C ILE A 15 -6.51 0.83 18.00
N PRO A 16 -5.73 1.59 17.20
CA PRO A 16 -6.25 2.54 16.21
C PRO A 16 -6.69 1.81 14.92
N PHE A 17 -7.63 0.87 15.01
CA PHE A 17 -8.03 0.04 13.87
C PHE A 17 -9.11 0.67 12.97
N LEU A 18 -9.65 1.84 13.34
CA LEU A 18 -10.60 2.62 12.53
C LEU A 18 -9.94 3.73 11.72
N MET A 19 -8.61 3.72 11.66
CA MET A 19 -7.83 4.57 10.77
C MET A 19 -7.95 4.06 9.34
N GLY A 20 -8.08 4.99 8.39
CA GLY A 20 -7.97 4.60 7.00
C GLY A 20 -6.52 4.35 6.60
N VAL A 21 -6.37 3.53 5.56
CA VAL A 21 -5.07 3.08 5.06
C VAL A 21 -4.90 3.58 3.64
N PHE A 22 -3.80 4.29 3.41
CA PHE A 22 -3.35 4.68 2.09
C PHE A 22 -2.58 3.53 1.46
N LEU A 23 -3.04 3.05 0.31
CA LEU A 23 -2.34 2.03 -0.48
C LEU A 23 -1.34 2.73 -1.41
N ASP A 24 -0.06 2.78 -1.01
CA ASP A 24 1.03 3.31 -1.83
C ASP A 24 1.54 2.21 -2.78
N PRO A 25 1.57 2.45 -4.11
CA PRO A 25 2.09 1.47 -5.07
C PRO A 25 3.59 1.18 -4.94
N ILE A 26 4.34 1.97 -4.19
CA ILE A 26 5.79 1.79 -3.99
C ILE A 26 6.06 1.17 -2.63
N THR A 27 5.57 1.80 -1.56
CA THR A 27 5.92 1.41 -0.18
C THR A 27 4.91 0.43 0.45
N GLY A 28 3.76 0.22 -0.19
CA GLY A 28 2.68 -0.62 0.32
C GLY A 28 1.67 0.13 1.20
N PRO A 29 0.92 -0.58 2.06
CA PRO A 29 -0.10 0.02 2.90
C PRO A 29 0.49 0.88 4.03
N LEU A 30 0.02 2.12 4.11
CA LEU A 30 0.38 3.11 5.12
C LEU A 30 -0.84 3.48 5.95
N THR A 31 -0.77 3.25 7.26
CA THR A 31 -1.83 3.68 8.18
C THR A 31 -1.74 5.18 8.39
N LEU A 32 -2.87 5.88 8.25
CA LEU A 32 -2.94 7.33 8.42
C LEU A 32 -3.32 7.71 9.85
N SER A 33 -3.04 8.96 10.21
CA SER A 33 -3.28 9.46 11.57
C SER A 33 -4.74 9.88 11.84
N ARG A 34 -5.57 9.98 10.80
CA ARG A 34 -6.96 10.42 10.91
C ARG A 34 -7.91 9.22 10.91
N PRO A 35 -8.84 9.16 11.87
CA PRO A 35 -9.88 8.14 11.83
C PRO A 35 -10.80 8.43 10.64
N ALA A 36 -11.10 7.40 9.86
CA ALA A 36 -12.06 7.48 8.76
C ALA A 36 -13.47 7.11 9.22
N ALA A 37 -13.57 6.28 10.27
CA ALA A 37 -14.82 5.74 10.75
C ALA A 37 -14.88 5.68 12.28
N ILE A 38 -16.10 5.56 12.78
CA ILE A 38 -16.44 5.19 14.16
C ILE A 38 -17.37 3.97 14.12
N LEU A 39 -17.39 3.20 15.20
CA LEU A 39 -18.34 2.09 15.35
C LEU A 39 -19.73 2.62 15.71
N ARG A 40 -20.77 2.15 15.01
CA ARG A 40 -22.17 2.53 15.25
C ARG A 40 -22.69 2.10 16.62
N ARG A 41 -22.16 0.99 17.15
CA ARG A 41 -22.45 0.47 18.48
C ARG A 41 -21.16 -0.05 19.09
N SER A 42 -20.95 0.20 20.38
CA SER A 42 -19.91 -0.42 21.21
C SER A 42 -20.25 -1.90 21.46
N GLY A 43 -20.27 -2.69 20.38
CA GLY A 43 -20.42 -4.14 20.48
C GLY A 43 -19.10 -4.74 20.96
N THR A 44 -19.06 -5.25 22.19
CA THR A 44 -17.92 -6.00 22.75
C THR A 44 -17.58 -7.25 21.93
N ASN A 45 -18.52 -7.75 21.12
CA ASN A 45 -18.38 -8.97 20.33
C ASN A 45 -17.58 -8.82 19.02
N LYS A 46 -16.91 -7.68 18.80
CA LYS A 46 -16.09 -7.45 17.59
C LYS A 46 -14.63 -7.82 17.78
N THR A 47 -14.20 -8.06 19.03
CA THR A 47 -12.84 -8.43 19.38
C THR A 47 -12.82 -9.77 20.11
N THR A 48 -12.02 -10.71 19.62
CA THR A 48 -11.80 -12.01 20.27
C THR A 48 -10.35 -12.09 20.70
N GLU A 49 -10.12 -12.28 21.99
CA GLU A 49 -8.78 -12.51 22.52
C GLU A 49 -8.28 -13.89 22.10
N ILE A 50 -7.02 -13.95 21.71
CA ILE A 50 -6.31 -15.16 21.29
C ILE A 50 -4.91 -15.12 21.91
N ASP A 51 -4.30 -16.28 22.14
CA ASP A 51 -2.91 -16.35 22.60
C ASP A 51 -2.21 -17.44 21.79
N GLU A 52 -1.87 -17.08 20.55
CA GLU A 52 -1.30 -18.01 19.58
C GLU A 52 -0.01 -17.44 19.01
N SER A 53 0.97 -18.30 18.82
CA SER A 53 2.21 -17.97 18.09
C SER A 53 2.23 -18.73 16.78
N VAL A 54 2.36 -18.02 15.66
CA VAL A 54 2.23 -18.60 14.31
C VAL A 54 3.40 -18.13 13.44
N THR A 55 4.02 -19.09 12.75
CA THR A 55 4.97 -18.79 11.66
C THR A 55 4.26 -18.91 10.32
N GLU A 56 4.32 -17.87 9.50
CA GLU A 56 3.74 -17.81 8.17
C GLU A 56 4.84 -17.57 7.12
N ASP A 57 4.80 -18.38 6.07
CA ASP A 57 5.62 -18.21 4.88
C ASP A 57 4.74 -17.75 3.72
N SER A 58 5.16 -16.71 3.01
CA SER A 58 4.47 -16.16 1.85
C SER A 58 5.43 -16.06 0.67
N TYR A 59 5.00 -16.49 -0.50
CA TYR A 59 5.76 -16.42 -1.74
C TYR A 59 5.06 -15.45 -2.69
N SER A 60 5.80 -14.47 -3.18
CA SER A 60 5.28 -13.32 -3.92
C SER A 60 5.88 -13.28 -5.33
N GLN A 61 5.07 -12.83 -6.31
CA GLN A 61 5.49 -12.79 -7.71
C GLN A 61 6.37 -11.57 -8.03
N ASN A 62 6.30 -10.54 -7.19
CA ASN A 62 7.05 -9.30 -7.36
C ASN A 62 7.35 -8.69 -5.98
N GLU A 63 8.15 -7.62 -5.98
CA GLU A 63 8.59 -6.91 -4.78
C GLU A 63 7.42 -6.24 -4.02
N LEU A 64 6.43 -5.69 -4.73
CA LEU A 64 5.27 -5.02 -4.11
C LEU A 64 4.39 -6.03 -3.35
N ASP A 65 4.13 -7.18 -3.96
CA ASP A 65 3.44 -8.30 -3.31
C ASP A 65 4.23 -8.78 -2.07
N ALA A 66 5.56 -8.75 -2.12
CA ALA A 66 6.42 -9.11 -1.00
C ALA A 66 6.35 -8.07 0.13
N HIS A 67 6.32 -6.78 -0.19
CA HIS A 67 6.08 -5.69 0.78
C HIS A 67 4.73 -5.85 1.48
N HIS A 68 3.67 -6.11 0.73
CA HIS A 68 2.34 -6.38 1.30
C HIS A 68 2.37 -7.58 2.24
N ALA A 69 2.96 -8.69 1.80
CA ALA A 69 3.09 -9.90 2.62
C ALA A 69 3.87 -9.61 3.91
N GLN A 70 5.00 -8.89 3.84
CA GLN A 70 5.81 -8.52 5.00
C GLN A 70 4.99 -7.76 6.06
N LEU A 71 4.15 -6.83 5.59
CA LEU A 71 3.24 -6.01 6.40
C LEU A 71 2.02 -6.80 6.91
N GLY A 72 1.83 -8.04 6.49
CA GLY A 72 0.67 -8.86 6.83
C GLY A 72 -0.60 -8.46 6.09
N TRP A 73 -0.46 -7.81 4.94
CA TRP A 73 -1.57 -7.42 4.09
C TRP A 73 -1.80 -8.41 2.95
N PRO A 74 -3.03 -8.52 2.44
CA PRO A 74 -3.30 -9.25 1.21
C PRO A 74 -2.51 -8.63 0.05
N SER A 75 -2.19 -9.46 -0.95
CA SER A 75 -1.59 -9.00 -2.19
C SER A 75 -2.46 -7.91 -2.86
N PRO A 76 -1.87 -6.91 -3.52
CA PRO A 76 -2.59 -5.82 -4.19
C PRO A 76 -3.76 -6.28 -5.06
N ASN A 77 -3.60 -7.39 -5.79
CA ASN A 77 -4.65 -7.97 -6.65
C ASN A 77 -5.86 -8.57 -5.90
N ARG A 78 -5.75 -8.78 -4.58
CA ARG A 78 -6.83 -9.23 -3.70
C ARG A 78 -7.47 -8.08 -2.93
N LEU A 79 -6.90 -6.88 -3.00
CA LEU A 79 -7.48 -5.68 -2.40
C LEU A 79 -8.61 -5.15 -3.31
N PRO A 80 -9.62 -4.50 -2.73
CA PRO A 80 -10.66 -3.87 -3.53
C PRO A 80 -10.06 -2.75 -4.39
N THR A 81 -10.67 -2.51 -5.54
CA THR A 81 -10.25 -1.44 -6.46
C THR A 81 -10.28 -0.10 -5.72
N LYS A 82 -9.17 0.64 -5.80
CA LYS A 82 -9.08 1.98 -5.21
C LYS A 82 -10.12 2.90 -5.90
N PRO A 83 -10.79 3.80 -5.15
CA PRO A 83 -11.64 4.82 -5.75
C PRO A 83 -10.89 5.60 -6.84
N GLY A 84 -11.43 5.57 -8.05
CA GLY A 84 -10.84 6.25 -9.20
C GLY A 84 -9.72 5.52 -9.92
N ASP A 85 -9.41 4.28 -9.56
CA ASP A 85 -8.39 3.50 -10.23
C ASP A 85 -8.91 2.90 -11.55
N ALA A 86 -9.03 3.78 -12.54
CA ALA A 86 -9.30 3.48 -13.94
C ALA A 86 -8.18 2.67 -14.61
N SER A 87 -6.97 2.68 -14.02
CA SER A 87 -5.74 2.23 -14.66
C SER A 87 -5.30 0.81 -14.26
N ALA A 88 -6.10 0.09 -13.47
CA ALA A 88 -5.74 -1.20 -12.88
C ALA A 88 -5.48 -2.37 -13.86
N LEU A 89 -5.41 -2.14 -15.17
CA LEU A 89 -4.99 -3.12 -16.19
C LEU A 89 -3.68 -2.75 -16.89
N GLY A 90 -2.92 -1.80 -16.36
CA GLY A 90 -1.50 -1.68 -16.70
C GLY A 90 -0.73 -2.82 -16.04
N GLY A 91 -0.71 -3.99 -16.68
CA GLY A 91 0.00 -5.17 -16.19
C GLY A 91 1.40 -4.79 -15.71
N GLN A 92 1.63 -4.94 -14.41
CA GLN A 92 2.93 -4.72 -13.80
C GLN A 92 3.90 -5.61 -14.58
N ARG A 93 4.86 -5.00 -15.29
CA ARG A 93 5.82 -5.76 -16.10
C ARG A 93 6.47 -6.76 -15.15
N THR A 94 6.30 -8.05 -15.43
CA THR A 94 7.06 -9.14 -14.82
C THR A 94 8.51 -9.02 -15.28
N LEU A 95 9.23 -8.05 -14.72
CA LEU A 95 10.63 -7.75 -14.98
C LEU A 95 11.45 -8.47 -13.91
N GLY A 96 11.45 -9.79 -13.98
CA GLY A 96 12.27 -10.63 -13.12
C GLY A 96 11.74 -12.05 -12.99
N THR A 97 12.64 -13.03 -13.11
CA THR A 97 12.42 -14.42 -12.68
C THR A 97 12.69 -14.61 -11.19
N GLU A 98 12.96 -13.52 -10.45
CA GLU A 98 13.24 -13.58 -9.02
C GLU A 98 11.97 -13.97 -8.25
N THR A 99 12.07 -15.03 -7.45
CA THR A 99 10.99 -15.45 -6.56
C THR A 99 11.16 -14.73 -5.23
N TRP A 100 10.16 -13.95 -4.83
CA TRP A 100 10.19 -13.25 -3.56
C TRP A 100 9.57 -14.11 -2.46
N ALA A 101 10.14 -14.06 -1.27
CA ALA A 101 9.58 -14.75 -0.11
C ALA A 101 9.64 -13.89 1.15
N SER A 102 8.61 -14.01 1.97
CA SER A 102 8.50 -13.40 3.29
C SER A 102 8.24 -14.48 4.32
N ARG A 103 9.02 -14.50 5.40
CA ARG A 103 8.75 -15.31 6.59
C ARG A 103 8.41 -14.39 7.75
N ARG A 104 7.35 -14.74 8.48
CA ARG A 104 6.79 -13.92 9.56
C ARG A 104 6.52 -14.79 10.77
N PHE A 105 7.04 -14.41 11.93
CA PHE A 105 6.65 -14.98 13.20
C PHE A 105 5.75 -13.99 13.93
N MET A 106 4.54 -14.41 14.26
CA MET A 106 3.49 -13.57 14.82
C MET A 106 3.10 -14.09 16.20
N VAL A 107 3.09 -13.20 17.19
CA VAL A 107 2.47 -13.40 18.50
C VAL A 107 1.12 -12.71 18.45
N GLN A 108 0.06 -13.50 18.27
CA GLN A 108 -1.30 -13.02 18.06
C GLN A 108 -2.01 -12.90 19.40
N ARG A 109 -2.63 -11.74 19.64
CA ARG A 109 -3.25 -11.39 20.94
C ARG A 109 -4.74 -11.12 20.83
N VAL A 110 -5.17 -10.53 19.71
CA VAL A 110 -6.58 -10.24 19.48
C VAL A 110 -6.90 -10.33 17.99
N THR A 111 -8.03 -10.95 17.68
CA THR A 111 -8.65 -10.87 16.36
C THR A 111 -9.78 -9.85 16.41
N VAL A 112 -9.82 -8.96 15.44
CA VAL A 112 -10.86 -7.94 15.29
C VAL A 112 -11.66 -8.24 14.02
N ASN A 113 -12.98 -8.40 14.17
CA ASN A 113 -13.91 -8.70 13.10
C ASN A 113 -15.04 -7.67 13.09
N ILE A 114 -14.98 -6.75 12.13
CA ILE A 114 -15.92 -5.65 11.96
C ILE A 114 -16.68 -5.86 10.65
N SER A 115 -18.00 -5.66 10.68
CA SER A 115 -18.81 -5.64 9.47
C SER A 115 -18.85 -4.22 8.91
N PRO A 116 -18.93 -4.02 7.58
CA PRO A 116 -19.09 -2.68 7.01
C PRO A 116 -20.29 -1.91 7.60
N GLU A 117 -21.37 -2.63 7.94
CA GLU A 117 -22.59 -2.06 8.50
C GLU A 117 -22.42 -1.57 9.94
N ASP A 118 -21.37 -2.02 10.64
CA ASP A 118 -21.02 -1.55 11.97
C ASP A 118 -20.27 -0.22 11.91
N LEU A 119 -19.81 0.22 10.73
CA LEU A 119 -19.05 1.45 10.57
C LEU A 119 -19.98 2.63 10.24
N ARG A 120 -19.61 3.80 10.75
CA ARG A 120 -20.15 5.09 10.33
C ARG A 120 -18.96 6.02 10.03
N PRO A 121 -18.96 6.76 8.91
CA PRO A 121 -17.91 7.71 8.62
C PRO A 121 -17.89 8.83 9.65
N VAL A 122 -16.70 9.32 9.99
CA VAL A 122 -16.59 10.53 10.80
C VAL A 122 -17.12 11.73 10.03
N GLU A 123 -17.78 12.67 10.70
CA GLU A 123 -18.42 13.82 10.05
C GLU A 123 -17.41 14.65 9.25
N SER A 124 -16.21 14.86 9.79
CA SER A 124 -15.13 15.58 9.10
C SER A 124 -14.66 14.92 7.79
N PHE A 125 -14.81 13.60 7.65
CA PHE A 125 -14.54 12.90 6.39
C PHE A 125 -15.68 13.11 5.40
N VAL A 126 -16.93 13.02 5.85
CA VAL A 126 -18.12 13.29 5.02
C VAL A 126 -18.09 14.71 4.47
N ASP A 127 -17.88 15.71 5.34
CA ASP A 127 -17.81 17.12 4.96
C ASP A 127 -16.71 17.38 3.91
N ALA A 128 -15.55 16.72 4.06
CA ALA A 128 -14.45 16.85 3.11
C ALA A 128 -14.79 16.24 1.74
N VAL A 129 -15.48 15.11 1.72
CA VAL A 129 -15.98 14.47 0.49
C VAL A 129 -17.02 15.37 -0.19
N GLU A 130 -17.99 15.89 0.56
CA GLU A 130 -19.00 16.81 0.02
C GLU A 130 -18.36 18.08 -0.56
N ALA A 131 -17.42 18.70 0.16
CA ALA A 131 -16.68 19.86 -0.30
C ALA A 131 -15.87 19.57 -1.58
N ALA A 132 -15.33 18.36 -1.71
CA ALA A 132 -14.65 17.91 -2.94
C ALA A 132 -15.63 17.73 -4.10
N LEU A 133 -16.83 17.20 -3.86
CA LEU A 133 -17.87 17.04 -4.87
C LEU A 133 -18.53 18.39 -5.27
N CYS A 134 -18.44 19.42 -4.44
CA CYS A 134 -18.92 20.77 -4.76
C CYS A 134 -17.99 21.59 -5.68
N GLN A 135 -16.83 21.05 -6.09
CA GLN A 135 -15.94 21.78 -7.00
C GLN A 135 -16.61 22.01 -8.38
N VAL A 136 -16.22 23.11 -9.04
CA VAL A 136 -16.90 23.63 -10.24
C VAL A 136 -16.82 22.70 -11.45
N THR A 137 -15.74 21.93 -11.57
CA THR A 137 -15.51 21.04 -12.72
C THR A 137 -15.15 19.64 -12.25
N ASN A 138 -15.46 18.62 -13.05
CA ASN A 138 -15.14 17.23 -12.74
C ASN A 138 -13.63 17.02 -12.44
N VAL A 139 -12.75 17.70 -13.18
CA VAL A 139 -11.29 17.61 -12.96
C VAL A 139 -10.92 18.12 -11.57
N LEU A 140 -11.48 19.27 -11.15
CA LEU A 140 -11.26 19.81 -9.81
C LEU A 140 -11.89 18.92 -8.73
N GLN A 141 -13.05 18.33 -8.99
CA GLN A 141 -13.69 17.38 -8.06
C GLN A 141 -12.81 16.15 -7.84
N ILE A 142 -12.26 15.56 -8.90
CA ILE A 142 -11.36 14.40 -8.82
C ILE A 142 -10.09 14.75 -8.05
N GLN A 143 -9.44 15.87 -8.39
CA GLN A 143 -8.24 16.31 -7.67
C GLN A 143 -8.52 16.58 -6.19
N ALA A 144 -9.69 17.13 -5.86
CA ALA A 144 -10.09 17.34 -4.48
C ALA A 144 -10.34 16.01 -3.75
N LEU A 145 -11.04 15.06 -4.37
CA LEU A 145 -11.26 13.73 -3.81
C LEU A 145 -9.95 12.95 -3.61
N GLU A 146 -9.01 13.04 -4.54
CA GLU A 146 -7.68 12.42 -4.38
C GLU A 146 -6.96 12.97 -3.16
N LYS A 147 -7.04 14.28 -2.88
CA LYS A 147 -6.49 14.88 -1.65
C LYS A 147 -7.20 14.38 -0.40
N VAL A 148 -8.52 14.22 -0.47
CA VAL A 148 -9.30 13.61 0.62
C VAL A 148 -8.81 12.17 0.86
N PHE A 149 -8.75 11.33 -0.16
CA PHE A 149 -8.30 9.94 0.05
C PHE A 149 -6.81 9.82 0.43
N ALA A 150 -5.95 10.75 0.03
CA ALA A 150 -4.58 10.82 0.53
C ALA A 150 -4.50 11.18 2.03
N THR A 151 -5.51 11.90 2.54
CA THR A 151 -5.57 12.37 3.93
C THR A 151 -6.28 11.39 4.87
N TRP A 152 -7.32 10.70 4.39
CA TRP A 152 -8.12 9.76 5.19
C TRP A 152 -7.91 8.29 4.83
N GLY A 153 -7.34 7.98 3.67
CA GLY A 153 -7.02 6.62 3.23
C GLY A 153 -7.87 6.17 2.04
N HIS A 154 -7.49 5.05 1.43
CA HIS A 154 -8.24 4.39 0.36
C HIS A 154 -9.16 3.30 0.90
N VAL A 155 -8.76 2.62 1.97
CA VAL A 155 -9.44 1.44 2.52
C VAL A 155 -9.47 1.46 4.04
N ILE A 156 -10.38 0.66 4.62
CA ILE A 156 -10.50 0.42 6.06
C ILE A 156 -10.37 -1.08 6.33
N PRO A 157 -9.46 -1.52 7.24
CA PRO A 157 -9.39 -2.90 7.69
C PRO A 157 -10.64 -3.33 8.45
N LEU A 158 -11.17 -4.51 8.11
CA LEU A 158 -12.37 -5.08 8.74
C LEU A 158 -12.10 -6.36 9.50
N ASN A 159 -11.28 -7.23 8.93
CA ASN A 159 -10.86 -8.47 9.58
C ASN A 159 -9.33 -8.42 9.71
N MET A 160 -8.86 -8.43 10.95
CA MET A 160 -7.45 -8.23 11.26
C MET A 160 -7.06 -8.90 12.56
N VAL A 161 -5.77 -9.12 12.73
CA VAL A 161 -5.14 -9.63 13.95
C VAL A 161 -4.18 -8.59 14.46
N ALA A 162 -4.26 -8.28 15.76
CA ALA A 162 -3.31 -7.44 16.45
C ALA A 162 -2.48 -8.22 17.47
N GLY A 163 -1.26 -7.74 17.68
CA GLY A 163 -0.23 -8.38 18.50
C GLY A 163 1.15 -7.85 18.12
N ALA A 164 2.12 -8.75 17.99
CA ALA A 164 3.46 -8.40 17.56
C ALA A 164 4.03 -9.38 16.52
N CYS A 165 4.93 -8.91 15.66
CA CYS A 165 5.44 -9.65 14.52
C CYS A 165 6.94 -9.38 14.29
N LEU A 166 7.68 -10.44 14.00
CA LEU A 166 9.01 -10.38 13.40
C LEU A 166 8.89 -10.83 11.96
N ALA A 167 9.41 -10.06 11.01
CA ALA A 167 9.29 -10.37 9.59
C ALA A 167 10.62 -10.17 8.87
N VAL A 168 10.86 -11.05 7.91
CA VAL A 168 12.00 -10.98 7.01
C VAL A 168 11.54 -11.29 5.59
N THR A 169 12.02 -10.50 4.63
CA THR A 169 11.61 -10.60 3.24
C THR A 169 12.82 -10.43 2.32
N GLY A 170 12.88 -11.23 1.26
CA GLY A 170 13.95 -11.13 0.27
C GLY A 170 13.71 -11.96 -0.97
N ALA A 171 14.70 -11.96 -1.85
CA ALA A 171 14.70 -12.72 -3.09
C ALA A 171 15.37 -14.08 -2.87
N LEU A 172 14.65 -15.15 -3.21
CA LEU A 172 15.16 -16.51 -3.21
C LEU A 172 15.96 -16.77 -4.49
N GLY A 173 17.02 -17.57 -4.36
CA GLY A 173 17.71 -18.13 -5.52
C GLY A 173 16.78 -19.09 -6.28
N THR A 174 16.95 -19.20 -7.59
CA THR A 174 16.14 -20.10 -8.43
C THR A 174 16.12 -21.52 -7.87
N GLY A 175 14.93 -22.06 -7.59
CA GLY A 175 14.75 -23.42 -7.07
C GLY A 175 15.02 -23.59 -5.57
N THR A 176 15.27 -22.51 -4.83
CA THR A 176 15.39 -22.56 -3.37
C THR A 176 14.03 -22.32 -2.70
N ALA A 177 13.79 -23.00 -1.58
CA ALA A 177 12.62 -22.80 -0.73
C ALA A 177 13.08 -22.37 0.67
N LEU A 178 12.21 -21.70 1.41
CA LEU A 178 12.53 -21.36 2.79
C LEU A 178 12.70 -22.66 3.61
N PRO A 179 13.78 -22.81 4.40
CA PRO A 179 13.98 -24.01 5.19
C PRO A 179 12.88 -24.12 6.23
N ARG A 180 12.46 -25.35 6.57
CA ARG A 180 11.60 -25.56 7.75
C ARG A 180 12.45 -25.29 8.99
N GLY A 181 12.40 -24.05 9.48
CA GLY A 181 13.21 -23.62 10.62
C GLY A 181 12.70 -24.25 11.90
N ILE A 182 13.57 -24.96 12.61
CA ILE A 182 13.43 -25.18 14.04
C ILE A 182 14.19 -24.03 14.70
N PRO A 183 13.55 -23.17 15.52
CA PRO A 183 14.26 -22.12 16.23
C PRO A 183 15.39 -22.75 17.06
N PRO A 184 16.61 -22.23 17.00
CA PRO A 184 17.70 -22.76 17.81
C PRO A 184 17.39 -22.55 19.29
N SER A 185 17.73 -23.56 20.10
CA SER A 185 17.43 -23.59 21.54
C SER A 185 18.35 -22.73 22.39
N SER A 186 19.50 -22.30 21.85
CA SER A 186 20.49 -21.52 22.59
C SER A 186 20.26 -20.01 22.42
N PRO A 187 20.44 -19.21 23.50
CA PRO A 187 20.31 -17.77 23.42
C PRO A 187 21.38 -17.18 22.48
N PRO A 188 21.07 -16.07 21.78
CA PRO A 188 22.08 -15.29 21.08
C PRO A 188 23.16 -14.85 22.07
N GLY A 189 24.44 -14.91 21.66
CA GLY A 189 25.65 -14.71 22.48
C GLY A 189 25.59 -13.71 23.65
N ASN A 190 26.40 -12.65 23.63
CA ASN A 190 26.31 -11.59 24.66
C ASN A 190 25.61 -10.36 24.06
N PRO A 191 24.68 -9.71 24.80
CA PRO A 191 23.98 -8.49 24.37
C PRO A 191 24.95 -7.29 24.24
N PRO A 192 24.58 -6.21 23.50
CA PRO A 192 23.33 -6.02 22.76
C PRO A 192 23.30 -6.81 21.45
N TYR A 193 22.11 -7.25 21.06
CA TYR A 193 21.96 -8.08 19.88
C TYR A 193 21.80 -7.27 18.59
N ASN A 194 22.39 -7.75 17.51
CA ASN A 194 22.07 -7.26 16.17
C ASN A 194 20.67 -7.74 15.76
N LEU A 195 19.79 -6.81 15.39
CA LEU A 195 18.40 -7.11 15.02
C LEU A 195 18.30 -8.16 13.90
N ALA A 196 19.15 -8.02 12.88
CA ALA A 196 19.18 -8.95 11.74
C ALA A 196 19.48 -10.38 12.19
N ASP A 197 20.44 -10.53 13.11
CA ASP A 197 20.88 -11.83 13.63
C ASP A 197 19.81 -12.47 14.53
N VAL A 198 19.14 -11.67 15.37
CA VAL A 198 18.04 -12.15 16.22
C VAL A 198 16.89 -12.67 15.36
N ILE A 199 16.49 -11.88 14.36
CA ILE A 199 15.41 -12.26 13.44
C ILE A 199 15.82 -13.48 12.61
N ASP A 200 17.02 -13.50 12.01
CA ASP A 200 17.46 -14.64 11.19
C ASP A 200 17.55 -15.92 11.98
N ARG A 201 18.09 -15.82 13.21
CA ARG A 201 18.20 -16.97 14.10
C ARG A 201 16.82 -17.50 14.46
N HIS A 202 15.89 -16.63 14.86
CA HIS A 202 14.56 -17.05 15.29
C HIS A 202 13.69 -17.56 14.14
N LEU A 203 13.78 -16.93 12.97
CA LEU A 203 13.04 -17.33 11.77
C LEU A 203 13.73 -18.45 10.98
N GLY A 204 14.95 -18.84 11.36
CA GLY A 204 15.75 -19.83 10.65
C GLY A 204 16.08 -19.41 9.22
N THR A 205 16.33 -18.11 9.00
CA THR A 205 16.56 -17.53 7.66
C THR A 205 18.00 -17.14 7.39
N THR A 206 18.93 -17.48 8.29
CA THR A 206 20.36 -17.26 8.10
C THR A 206 20.81 -17.82 6.75
N ASN A 207 21.35 -16.96 5.88
CA ASN A 207 21.84 -17.29 4.54
C ASN A 207 20.80 -17.89 3.57
N CYS A 208 19.49 -17.73 3.82
CA CYS A 208 18.45 -18.37 3.00
C CYS A 208 18.01 -17.57 1.78
N PHE A 209 18.15 -16.24 1.79
CA PHE A 209 17.81 -15.37 0.65
C PHE A 209 18.69 -14.13 0.64
N GLY A 210 18.81 -13.53 -0.55
CA GLY A 210 19.36 -12.19 -0.68
C GLY A 210 18.37 -11.21 -0.04
N ARG A 211 18.73 -10.65 1.13
CA ARG A 211 17.92 -9.62 1.79
C ARG A 211 17.87 -8.39 0.89
N ARG A 212 16.71 -8.17 0.29
CA ARG A 212 16.39 -6.99 -0.52
C ARG A 212 15.59 -5.97 0.28
N LEU A 213 14.74 -6.46 1.19
CA LEU A 213 13.98 -5.64 2.12
C LEU A 213 14.57 -5.73 3.53
N GLU A 214 14.37 -4.67 4.31
CA GLU A 214 14.80 -4.59 5.69
C GLU A 214 14.04 -5.59 6.56
N SER A 215 14.70 -6.16 7.58
CA SER A 215 14.01 -6.94 8.61
C SER A 215 13.13 -6.02 9.44
N ARG A 216 11.93 -6.49 9.79
CA ARG A 216 10.92 -5.65 10.45
C ARG A 216 10.48 -6.26 11.77
N VAL A 217 10.32 -5.39 12.76
CA VAL A 217 9.64 -5.66 14.02
C VAL A 217 8.39 -4.80 14.05
N GLN A 218 7.26 -5.38 14.43
CA GLN A 218 6.00 -4.66 14.56
C GLN A 218 5.33 -5.03 15.88
N GLY A 219 4.98 -4.05 16.70
CA GLY A 219 4.49 -4.28 18.05
C GLY A 219 5.54 -4.82 19.03
N GLY A 220 5.18 -4.83 20.31
CA GLY A 220 6.14 -5.02 21.40
C GLY A 220 7.14 -3.85 21.51
N PHE A 221 8.10 -3.97 22.42
CA PHE A 221 9.17 -2.97 22.56
C PHE A 221 10.44 -3.44 21.85
N SER A 222 10.90 -2.67 20.85
CA SER A 222 12.13 -2.97 20.12
C SER A 222 13.35 -2.99 21.03
N GLU A 223 13.38 -2.16 22.06
CA GLU A 223 14.45 -2.08 23.05
C GLU A 223 14.53 -3.39 23.85
N ALA A 224 13.37 -3.98 24.17
CA ALA A 224 13.32 -5.28 24.86
C ALA A 224 13.87 -6.40 23.97
N LEU A 225 13.65 -6.33 22.65
CA LEU A 225 14.25 -7.26 21.69
C LEU A 225 15.78 -7.12 21.61
N LEU A 226 16.28 -5.89 21.58
CA LEU A 226 17.72 -5.63 21.45
C LEU A 226 18.51 -5.96 22.72
N ASN A 227 17.91 -5.73 23.89
CA ASN A 227 18.56 -5.94 25.19
C ASN A 227 18.33 -7.35 25.76
N GLY A 228 17.11 -7.88 25.64
CA GLY A 228 16.68 -9.16 26.21
C GLY A 228 16.46 -10.26 25.18
N GLY A 229 16.76 -10.00 23.90
CA GLY A 229 16.53 -10.95 22.82
C GLY A 229 15.04 -11.25 22.63
N TYR A 230 14.76 -12.38 21.99
CA TYR A 230 13.40 -12.84 21.73
C TYR A 230 12.55 -12.96 23.00
N ALA A 231 13.12 -13.49 24.09
CA ALA A 231 12.38 -13.67 25.35
C ALA A 231 11.96 -12.32 25.96
N GLY A 232 12.87 -11.34 26.00
CA GLY A 232 12.55 -9.99 26.49
C GLY A 232 11.47 -9.31 25.64
N TRP A 233 11.55 -9.44 24.31
CA TRP A 233 10.50 -8.93 23.41
C TRP A 233 9.17 -9.64 23.65
N LEU A 234 9.14 -10.97 23.76
CA LEU A 234 7.91 -11.72 23.98
C LEU A 234 7.23 -11.32 25.30
N SER A 235 7.99 -11.19 26.39
CA SER A 235 7.49 -10.66 27.66
C SER A 235 6.89 -9.27 27.48
N SER A 236 7.54 -8.38 26.73
CA SER A 236 7.00 -7.04 26.46
C SER A 236 5.62 -7.08 25.78
N VAL A 237 5.41 -8.03 24.87
CA VAL A 237 4.14 -8.21 24.15
C VAL A 237 3.06 -8.76 25.06
N ILE A 238 3.38 -9.74 25.91
CA ILE A 238 2.43 -10.36 26.84
C ILE A 238 1.98 -9.35 27.91
N GLU A 239 2.94 -8.64 28.50
CA GLU A 239 2.70 -7.79 29.67
C GLU A 239 2.13 -6.42 29.31
N ASN A 240 2.24 -5.97 28.04
CA ASN A 240 1.87 -4.61 27.63
C ASN A 240 0.92 -4.61 26.43
N PRO A 241 -0.41 -4.67 26.64
CA PRO A 241 -1.40 -4.60 25.57
C PRO A 241 -1.35 -3.33 24.71
N SER A 242 -0.84 -2.23 25.27
CA SER A 242 -0.62 -0.97 24.54
C SER A 242 0.47 -1.08 23.46
N SER A 243 1.31 -2.12 23.52
CA SER A 243 2.34 -2.39 22.50
C SER A 243 1.79 -3.19 21.30
N TRP A 244 0.53 -3.63 21.34
CA TRP A 244 -0.06 -4.41 20.27
C TRP A 244 -0.37 -3.54 19.05
N THR A 245 -0.02 -4.05 17.87
CA THR A 245 -0.28 -3.38 16.59
C THR A 245 -0.97 -4.34 15.63
N VAL A 246 -1.59 -3.83 14.57
CA VAL A 246 -2.24 -4.66 13.54
C VAL A 246 -1.19 -5.41 12.73
N ILE A 247 -0.97 -6.68 13.04
CA ILE A 247 0.06 -7.53 12.41
C ILE A 247 -0.47 -8.36 11.25
N LYS A 248 -1.78 -8.48 11.06
CA LYS A 248 -2.34 -9.18 9.90
C LYS A 248 -3.67 -8.58 9.52
N VAL A 249 -3.91 -8.42 8.23
CA VAL A 249 -5.18 -7.96 7.65
C VAL A 249 -5.67 -9.03 6.70
N HIS A 250 -6.86 -9.53 6.95
CA HIS A 250 -7.52 -10.54 6.10
C HIS A 250 -8.49 -9.92 5.12
N ARG A 251 -9.19 -8.86 5.55
CA ARG A 251 -10.22 -8.20 4.73
C ARG A 251 -10.20 -6.70 4.96
N VAL A 252 -10.41 -5.96 3.88
CA VAL A 252 -10.60 -4.51 3.87
C VAL A 252 -11.82 -4.16 3.03
N VAL A 253 -12.32 -2.94 3.18
CA VAL A 253 -13.30 -2.33 2.27
C VAL A 253 -12.82 -0.97 1.80
N PRO A 254 -13.21 -0.53 0.58
CA PRO A 254 -13.04 0.86 0.17
C PRO A 254 -13.58 1.83 1.20
N ILE A 255 -12.89 2.94 1.42
CA ILE A 255 -13.37 4.00 2.31
C ILE A 255 -14.70 4.62 1.82
N THR A 256 -15.02 4.46 0.54
CA THR A 256 -16.30 4.89 -0.05
C THR A 256 -17.48 4.00 0.35
N ASP A 257 -17.22 2.78 0.81
CA ASP A 257 -18.28 1.82 1.17
C ASP A 257 -18.95 2.17 2.51
N ILE A 258 -18.32 3.02 3.32
CA ILE A 258 -18.92 3.53 4.56
C ILE A 258 -19.73 4.82 4.35
N LEU A 259 -19.59 5.48 3.19
CA LEU A 259 -20.40 6.65 2.84
C LEU A 259 -21.84 6.23 2.53
N ASP A 260 -22.76 7.19 2.60
CA ASP A 260 -24.13 6.97 2.15
C ASP A 260 -24.20 6.67 0.64
N ASN A 261 -25.32 6.08 0.23
CA ASN A 261 -25.52 5.68 -1.16
C ASN A 261 -25.46 6.87 -2.14
N LYS A 262 -25.90 8.06 -1.73
CA LYS A 262 -25.94 9.23 -2.60
C LYS A 262 -24.52 9.68 -2.93
N LEU A 263 -23.66 9.86 -1.91
CA LEU A 263 -22.26 10.25 -2.09
C LEU A 263 -21.49 9.18 -2.86
N ARG A 264 -21.70 7.90 -2.53
CA ARG A 264 -21.05 6.79 -3.25
C ARG A 264 -21.38 6.82 -4.74
N THR A 265 -22.65 6.95 -5.09
CA THR A 265 -23.08 7.04 -6.49
C THR A 265 -22.52 8.28 -7.19
N GLN A 266 -22.43 9.43 -6.51
CA GLN A 266 -21.81 10.63 -7.10
C GLN A 266 -20.32 10.43 -7.39
N ILE A 267 -19.56 9.82 -6.46
CA ILE A 267 -18.14 9.51 -6.66
C ILE A 267 -17.97 8.51 -7.82
N GLU A 268 -18.78 7.45 -7.85
CA GLU A 268 -18.75 6.46 -8.92
C GLU A 268 -19.08 7.09 -10.29
N GLN A 269 -20.11 7.93 -10.36
CA GLN A 269 -20.47 8.68 -11.56
C GLN A 269 -19.36 9.62 -12.00
N LEU A 270 -18.70 10.30 -11.07
CA LEU A 270 -17.61 11.22 -11.37
C LEU A 270 -16.45 10.48 -12.03
N TYR A 271 -16.02 9.34 -11.46
CA TYR A 271 -14.94 8.56 -12.07
C TYR A 271 -15.36 7.85 -13.36
N THR A 272 -16.63 7.44 -13.50
CA THR A 272 -17.15 6.81 -14.74
C THR A 272 -17.39 7.77 -15.88
N THR A 273 -17.74 9.02 -15.61
CA THR A 273 -17.96 10.04 -16.66
C THR A 273 -16.68 10.77 -17.04
N THR A 274 -15.71 10.84 -16.13
CA THR A 274 -14.45 11.55 -16.34
C THR A 274 -13.32 10.60 -16.70
N PHE A 275 -13.62 9.37 -17.13
CA PHE A 275 -12.63 8.58 -17.84
C PHE A 275 -12.19 9.40 -19.05
N ILE A 276 -11.04 10.06 -18.90
CA ILE A 276 -10.15 10.33 -20.01
C ILE A 276 -10.00 8.95 -20.63
N HIS A 277 -10.65 8.72 -21.77
CA HIS A 277 -10.42 7.54 -22.57
C HIS A 277 -8.93 7.56 -22.91
N ARG A 278 -8.11 6.96 -22.05
CA ARG A 278 -6.78 6.54 -22.44
C ARG A 278 -7.07 5.59 -23.57
N SER A 279 -6.78 6.05 -24.79
CA SER A 279 -6.86 5.20 -25.95
C SER A 279 -6.10 3.92 -25.58
N PRO A 280 -6.71 2.73 -25.71
CA PRO A 280 -6.03 1.49 -25.37
C PRO A 280 -4.66 1.53 -26.03
N ALA A 281 -3.61 1.16 -25.27
CA ALA A 281 -2.28 1.02 -25.83
C ALA A 281 -2.34 -0.13 -26.83
N VAL A 282 -2.63 0.20 -28.08
CA VAL A 282 -2.62 -0.75 -29.19
C VAL A 282 -1.16 -0.84 -29.67
N GLY A 283 -0.72 -2.01 -30.16
CA GLY A 283 0.64 -2.21 -30.66
C GLY A 283 1.58 -2.92 -29.66
N THR A 284 2.62 -3.55 -30.18
CA THR A 284 3.69 -4.14 -29.36
C THR A 284 4.48 -3.01 -28.68
N PRO A 285 4.64 -3.04 -27.34
CA PRO A 285 5.47 -2.07 -26.64
C PRO A 285 6.86 -2.09 -27.27
N HIS A 286 7.26 -1.01 -27.95
CA HIS A 286 8.63 -0.89 -28.40
C HIS A 286 9.49 -0.74 -27.13
N GLY A 287 10.49 -1.61 -26.98
CA GLY A 287 11.33 -1.70 -25.77
C GLY A 287 12.17 -0.45 -25.48
N LEU A 288 12.13 0.54 -26.38
CA LEU A 288 12.70 1.85 -26.17
C LEU A 288 11.65 2.71 -25.46
N GLY A 289 11.74 2.79 -24.13
CA GLY A 289 11.14 3.90 -23.38
C GLY A 289 11.65 5.24 -23.95
N PHE A 290 11.06 6.35 -23.52
CA PHE A 290 11.59 7.69 -23.80
C PHE A 290 13.11 7.65 -23.69
N ASP A 291 13.82 7.87 -24.81
CA ASP A 291 15.28 7.85 -24.84
C ASP A 291 15.79 9.03 -24.01
N SER A 292 15.88 8.80 -22.71
CA SER A 292 16.25 9.79 -21.72
C SER A 292 17.75 10.10 -21.76
N THR A 293 18.52 9.40 -22.61
CA THR A 293 19.98 9.48 -22.58
C THR A 293 20.54 10.54 -23.52
N VAL A 294 19.97 10.72 -24.72
CA VAL A 294 20.52 11.64 -25.72
C VAL A 294 20.01 13.08 -25.54
N HIS A 295 18.80 13.25 -25.01
CA HIS A 295 18.14 14.55 -24.91
C HIS A 295 17.59 14.91 -23.52
N GLY A 296 17.84 14.09 -22.49
CA GLY A 296 17.27 14.26 -21.15
C GLY A 296 17.61 15.60 -20.46
N LEU A 297 18.69 16.27 -20.86
CA LEU A 297 19.08 17.59 -20.32
C LEU A 297 18.55 18.79 -21.11
N ARG A 298 17.89 18.57 -22.26
CA ARG A 298 17.39 19.68 -23.08
C ARG A 298 15.99 20.08 -22.62
N THR A 299 15.72 21.37 -22.56
CA THR A 299 14.37 21.90 -22.31
C THR A 299 13.44 21.53 -23.46
N ILE A 300 12.24 21.04 -23.14
CA ILE A 300 11.21 20.77 -24.15
C ILE A 300 10.64 22.11 -24.64
N GLU A 301 10.67 22.32 -25.96
CA GLU A 301 10.09 23.50 -26.61
C GLU A 301 8.65 23.23 -27.09
N ARG A 302 8.40 22.03 -27.61
CA ARG A 302 7.12 21.70 -28.25
C ARG A 302 6.82 20.21 -28.15
N ILE A 303 5.56 19.89 -27.88
CA ILE A 303 5.04 18.53 -27.96
C ILE A 303 4.01 18.52 -29.09
N LYS A 304 4.23 17.69 -30.11
CA LYS A 304 3.27 17.49 -31.19
C LYS A 304 2.57 16.15 -30.97
N ILE A 305 1.25 16.18 -30.93
CA ILE A 305 0.41 15.01 -30.73
C ILE A 305 -0.37 14.80 -32.01
N TRP A 306 -0.18 13.66 -32.65
CA TRP A 306 -1.04 13.22 -33.74
C TRP A 306 -2.18 12.40 -33.18
N PHE A 307 -3.37 12.63 -33.70
CA PHE A 307 -4.56 11.91 -33.28
C PHE A 307 -5.45 11.61 -34.48
N SER A 308 -6.45 10.78 -34.21
CA SER A 308 -7.61 10.55 -35.06
C SER A 308 -8.85 10.75 -34.21
N ASP A 309 -10.02 10.72 -34.84
CA ASP A 309 -11.33 10.95 -34.22
C ASP A 309 -11.58 10.16 -32.92
N SER A 310 -10.89 9.03 -32.74
CA SER A 310 -11.07 8.14 -31.59
C SER A 310 -9.82 7.92 -30.71
N ARG A 311 -8.64 8.44 -31.08
CA ARG A 311 -7.41 8.14 -30.33
C ARG A 311 -6.21 9.02 -30.66
N ILE A 312 -5.31 9.15 -29.68
CA ILE A 312 -3.93 9.60 -29.91
C ILE A 312 -3.19 8.51 -30.70
N ARG A 313 -2.51 8.90 -31.78
CA ARG A 313 -1.75 8.01 -32.66
C ARG A 313 -0.27 8.01 -32.34
N ASP A 314 0.33 9.20 -32.23
CA ASP A 314 1.77 9.38 -32.06
C ASP A 314 2.06 10.66 -31.28
N ILE A 315 3.21 10.71 -30.61
CA ILE A 315 3.70 11.90 -29.90
C ILE A 315 5.14 12.15 -30.32
N SER A 316 5.51 13.39 -30.68
CA SER A 316 6.91 13.78 -30.84
C SER A 316 7.23 14.96 -29.96
N VAL A 317 8.46 15.00 -29.45
CA VAL A 317 8.94 16.05 -28.58
C VAL A 317 10.07 16.79 -29.29
N THR A 318 9.88 18.09 -29.50
CA THR A 318 10.90 19.01 -29.98
C THR A 318 11.50 19.73 -28.78
N TYR A 319 12.82 19.74 -28.69
CA TYR A 319 13.59 20.42 -27.65
C TYR A 319 14.14 21.74 -28.16
N VAL A 320 14.47 22.62 -27.23
CA VAL A 320 15.19 23.86 -27.50
C VAL A 320 16.48 23.53 -28.28
N GLY A 321 16.68 24.27 -29.38
CA GLY A 321 17.74 23.99 -30.35
C GLY A 321 17.33 23.03 -31.47
N GLY A 322 16.03 22.77 -31.63
CA GLY A 322 15.45 22.09 -32.79
C GLY A 322 15.63 20.57 -32.83
N ALA A 323 16.20 19.95 -31.78
CA ALA A 323 16.29 18.50 -31.70
C ALA A 323 14.88 17.91 -31.57
N VAL A 324 14.57 16.86 -32.33
CA VAL A 324 13.25 16.20 -32.30
C VAL A 324 13.43 14.74 -31.94
N THR A 325 12.55 14.24 -31.09
CA THR A 325 12.46 12.82 -30.74
C THR A 325 11.03 12.30 -30.97
N GLY A 326 10.93 11.01 -31.25
CA GLY A 326 9.70 10.38 -31.72
C GLY A 326 9.57 10.40 -33.25
N PRO A 327 8.38 10.09 -33.80
CA PRO A 327 7.14 9.80 -33.09
C PRO A 327 7.24 8.56 -32.19
N TYR A 328 6.83 8.72 -30.94
CA TYR A 328 6.69 7.66 -29.95
C TYR A 328 5.29 7.05 -30.10
N ALA A 329 5.17 6.00 -30.92
CA ALA A 329 4.09 5.01 -30.96
C ALA A 329 4.26 4.13 -32.23
N PHE A 330 3.34 4.20 -33.19
CA PHE A 330 3.26 3.27 -34.33
C PHE A 330 4.15 3.65 -35.52
N GLY A 331 4.78 4.82 -35.48
CA GLY A 331 5.56 5.32 -36.59
C GLY A 331 4.62 5.74 -37.73
N ILE A 332 4.35 7.03 -37.82
CA ILE A 332 3.48 7.59 -38.86
C ILE A 332 4.04 7.25 -40.24
N LYS A 333 3.42 6.30 -40.94
CA LYS A 333 3.57 6.13 -42.40
C LYS A 333 2.64 7.04 -43.20
N ASN A 334 1.74 7.78 -42.53
CA ASN A 334 0.66 8.52 -43.19
C ASN A 334 0.63 10.02 -42.80
N PRO A 335 1.16 10.92 -43.66
CA PRO A 335 1.39 12.34 -43.34
C PRO A 335 0.13 13.19 -43.14
N GLU A 336 -1.06 12.66 -43.44
CA GLU A 336 -2.34 13.40 -43.37
C GLU A 336 -3.08 13.29 -42.02
N SER A 337 -2.45 12.74 -40.98
CA SER A 337 -3.12 12.63 -39.67
C SER A 337 -3.26 14.02 -39.03
N GLN A 338 -4.45 14.33 -38.49
CA GLN A 338 -4.67 15.53 -37.69
C GLN A 338 -3.67 15.58 -36.55
N SER A 339 -3.15 16.78 -36.27
CA SER A 339 -2.16 16.98 -35.23
C SER A 339 -2.38 18.28 -34.51
N ASP A 340 -2.18 18.27 -33.19
CA ASP A 340 -2.14 19.46 -32.38
C ASP A 340 -0.72 19.68 -31.85
N VAL A 341 -0.39 20.94 -31.59
CA VAL A 341 0.96 21.38 -31.23
C VAL A 341 0.89 22.18 -29.93
N PHE A 342 1.42 21.59 -28.88
CA PHE A 342 1.59 22.23 -27.59
C PHE A 342 2.96 22.91 -27.56
N VAL A 343 2.97 24.24 -27.59
CA VAL A 343 4.19 25.03 -27.43
C VAL A 343 4.38 25.32 -25.95
N LEU A 344 5.51 24.88 -25.39
CA LEU A 344 5.86 25.13 -24.01
C LEU A 344 6.61 26.46 -23.94
N VAL A 345 5.98 27.47 -23.36
CA VAL A 345 6.65 28.74 -23.07
C VAL A 345 7.57 28.51 -21.87
N SER A 346 8.79 29.05 -21.93
CA SER A 346 9.76 28.94 -20.84
C SER A 346 9.19 29.60 -19.58
N GLY A 347 8.59 28.78 -18.72
CA GLY A 347 8.13 29.13 -17.39
C GLY A 347 8.92 28.29 -16.40
N ILE A 348 9.57 28.95 -15.45
CA ILE A 348 10.22 28.26 -14.33
C ILE A 348 9.12 27.57 -13.54
N VAL A 349 9.06 26.24 -13.61
CA VAL A 349 8.38 25.44 -12.57
C VAL A 349 9.27 25.53 -11.34
N THR A 350 9.07 26.56 -10.53
CA THR A 350 9.64 26.59 -9.18
C THR A 350 8.88 25.52 -8.40
N LEU A 351 9.56 24.44 -8.04
CA LEU A 351 9.14 23.62 -6.91
C LEU A 351 9.28 24.51 -5.67
N GLY A 352 8.17 25.17 -5.31
CA GLY A 352 8.05 25.85 -4.03
C GLY A 352 8.33 24.88 -2.90
N LYS A 353 9.09 25.33 -1.92
CA LYS A 353 9.38 24.59 -0.67
C LYS A 353 8.11 24.21 0.07
#